data_AF-A0A920JF45-F1
#
_entry.id   AF-A0A920JF45-F1
#
_cell.length_a   1.000
_cell.length_b   1.000
_cell.length_c   1.000
_cell.angle_alpha   90.00
_cell.angle_beta   90.00
_cell.angle_gamma   90.00
#
_symmetry.space_group_name_H-M   'P 1'
#
loop_
_entity.id
_entity.type
_entity.pdbx_description
1 polymer ?
#
loop_
_entity_poly.entity_id
_entity_poly.type
_entity_poly.pdbx_seq_one_letter_code
_entity_poly.pdbx_strand_id
1 'polypeptide(L)'
;MRLRPHKNWKNLKRKPGSAGVIRTSPNEVTSVRLFEIRNEIRTLISEYRPEVVAIERVLFQRNVKTAVSVSQVIGVIMVEALDADCEVV
;
A
#
# COMPACT_ATOMS: atom_id res chain seq x y z
N MET A 1 23.92 15.97 -4.11
CA MET A 1 22.69 15.51 -3.45
C MET A 1 22.97 15.39 -1.95
N ARG A 2 22.42 16.29 -1.13
CA ARG A 2 22.78 16.44 0.29
C ARG A 2 21.99 15.39 1.10
N LEU A 3 22.65 14.32 1.53
CA LEU A 3 22.07 13.36 2.46
C LEU A 3 21.72 14.10 3.75
N ARG A 4 20.44 14.11 4.14
CA ARG A 4 20.02 14.67 5.43
C ARG A 4 20.60 13.80 6.55
N PRO A 5 21.01 14.38 7.70
CA PRO A 5 21.68 13.64 8.75
C PRO A 5 20.77 12.56 9.34
N HIS A 6 21.39 11.42 9.68
CA HIS A 6 20.79 10.28 10.38
C HIS A 6 19.99 10.74 11.60
N LYS A 7 18.66 10.80 11.47
CA LYS A 7 17.75 11.00 12.59
C LYS A 7 17.76 9.73 13.44
N ASN A 8 18.07 9.86 14.73
CA ASN A 8 18.14 8.76 15.68
C ASN A 8 16.71 8.25 15.97
N TRP A 9 16.20 7.33 15.14
CA TRP A 9 14.82 6.85 15.17
C TRP A 9 14.46 6.04 16.43
N LYS A 10 15.47 5.57 17.17
CA LYS A 10 15.31 4.74 18.38
C LYS A 10 14.50 5.40 19.51
N ASN A 11 14.32 6.72 19.49
CA ASN A 11 13.61 7.47 20.54
C ASN A 11 12.28 8.11 20.07
N LEU A 12 11.80 7.83 18.86
CA LEU A 12 10.47 8.29 18.44
C LEU A 12 9.40 7.33 18.96
N LYS A 13 8.74 7.69 20.06
CA LYS A 13 7.47 7.05 20.46
C LYS A 13 6.36 7.47 19.49
N ARG A 14 6.27 6.83 18.32
CA ARG A 14 5.12 6.94 17.43
C ARG A 14 4.08 5.89 17.82
N LYS A 15 2.86 6.34 18.12
CA LYS A 15 1.73 5.43 18.28
C LYS A 15 1.14 5.14 16.90
N PRO A 16 0.82 3.89 16.55
CA PRO A 16 0.06 3.60 15.34
C PRO A 16 -1.31 4.29 15.44
N GLY A 17 -1.77 4.90 14.35
CA GLY A 17 -3.10 5.52 14.29
C GLY A 17 -4.20 4.47 14.20
N SER A 18 -4.14 3.63 13.15
CA SER A 18 -5.12 2.58 12.84
C SER A 18 -4.44 1.39 12.17
N ALA A 19 -5.07 0.21 12.23
CA ALA A 19 -4.65 -0.99 11.50
C ALA A 19 -5.89 -1.81 11.08
N GLY A 20 -5.81 -2.49 9.94
CA GLY A 20 -6.93 -3.26 9.38
C GLY A 20 -6.51 -4.20 8.26
N VAL A 21 -7.48 -4.93 7.71
CA VAL A 21 -7.29 -5.88 6.61
C VAL A 21 -8.44 -5.74 5.61
N ILE A 22 -8.12 -5.42 4.36
CA ILE A 22 -9.08 -5.48 3.25
C ILE A 22 -9.22 -6.94 2.82
N ARG A 23 -10.46 -7.43 2.73
CA ARG A 23 -10.78 -8.80 2.32
C ARG A 23 -11.72 -8.76 1.13
N THR A 24 -11.45 -9.59 0.14
CA THR A 24 -12.31 -9.79 -1.03
C THR A 24 -12.69 -11.26 -1.14
N SER A 25 -13.85 -11.54 -1.75
CA SER A 25 -14.31 -12.91 -1.97
C SER A 25 -13.35 -13.66 -2.90
N PRO A 26 -12.92 -14.89 -2.59
CA PRO A 26 -12.07 -15.68 -3.47
C PRO A 26 -12.81 -16.24 -4.68
N ASN A 27 -14.14 -16.21 -4.68
CA ASN A 27 -14.98 -16.70 -5.78
C ASN A 27 -15.18 -15.64 -6.87
N GLU A 28 -14.79 -14.40 -6.63
CA GLU A 28 -14.89 -13.31 -7.58
C GLU A 28 -13.72 -13.32 -8.57
N VAL A 29 -13.99 -12.84 -9.79
CA VAL A 29 -12.95 -12.66 -10.80
C VAL A 29 -11.96 -11.56 -10.38
N THR A 30 -10.70 -11.69 -10.81
CA THR A 30 -9.61 -10.79 -10.37
C THR A 30 -9.91 -9.31 -10.59
N SER A 31 -10.55 -8.93 -11.70
CA SER A 31 -10.89 -7.54 -12.00
C SER A 31 -11.85 -6.94 -10.97
N VAL A 32 -12.87 -7.69 -10.54
CA VAL A 32 -13.83 -7.27 -9.50
C VAL A 32 -13.11 -7.08 -8.17
N ARG A 33 -12.28 -8.05 -7.78
CA ARG A 33 -11.50 -7.98 -6.53
C ARG A 33 -10.54 -6.79 -6.52
N LEU A 34 -9.88 -6.48 -7.64
CA LEU A 34 -9.00 -5.31 -7.75
C LEU A 34 -9.78 -4.01 -7.67
N PHE A 35 -10.98 -3.95 -8.25
CA PHE A 35 -11.85 -2.78 -8.16
C PHE A 35 -12.33 -2.53 -6.72
N GLU A 36 -12.71 -3.57 -5.98
CA GLU A 36 -13.03 -3.48 -4.56
C GLU A 36 -11.84 -2.95 -3.75
N ILE A 37 -10.66 -3.55 -3.91
CA ILE A 37 -9.44 -3.12 -3.22
C ILE A 37 -9.11 -1.66 -3.52
N ARG A 38 -9.21 -1.25 -4.79
CA ARG A 38 -9.01 0.14 -5.20
C ARG A 38 -9.92 1.10 -4.43
N ASN A 39 -11.22 0.80 -4.36
CA ASN A 39 -12.19 1.69 -3.71
C ASN A 39 -11.96 1.78 -2.20
N GLU A 40 -11.60 0.67 -1.55
CA GLU A 40 -11.22 0.65 -0.14
C GLU A 40 -9.97 1.51 0.12
N ILE A 41 -8.93 1.34 -0.70
CA ILE A 41 -7.71 2.14 -0.61
C ILE A 41 -7.99 3.63 -0.81
N ARG A 42 -8.78 3.98 -1.84
CA ARG A 42 -9.20 5.37 -2.09
C ARG A 42 -9.94 5.97 -0.90
N THR A 43 -10.80 5.18 -0.26
CA THR A 43 -11.54 5.60 0.94
C THR A 43 -10.59 5.88 2.10
N LEU A 44 -9.66 4.96 2.37
CA LEU A 44 -8.65 5.13 3.43
C LEU A 44 -7.72 6.33 3.16
N ILE A 45 -7.24 6.50 1.93
CA ILE A 45 -6.42 7.66 1.56
C ILE A 45 -7.20 8.96 1.79
N SER A 46 -8.48 9.00 1.41
CA SER A 46 -9.33 10.18 1.59
C SER A 46 -9.62 10.50 3.06
N GLU A 47 -9.81 9.47 3.89
CA GLU A 47 -10.06 9.58 5.33
C GLU A 47 -8.81 10.05 6.09
N TYR A 48 -7.67 9.41 5.86
CA TYR A 48 -6.45 9.64 6.63
C TYR A 48 -5.54 10.71 6.03
N ARG A 49 -5.73 11.07 4.75
CA ARG A 49 -4.94 12.07 4.00
C ARG A 49 -3.43 11.94 4.23
N PRO A 50 -2.85 10.76 3.96
CA PRO A 50 -1.43 10.55 4.19
C PRO A 50 -0.58 11.40 3.23
N GLU A 51 0.56 11.87 3.71
CA GLU A 51 1.58 12.47 2.83
C GLU A 51 2.40 11.39 2.10
N VAL A 52 2.48 10.19 2.67
CA VAL A 52 3.32 9.08 2.18
C VAL A 52 2.59 7.75 2.31
N VAL A 53 2.67 6.93 1.26
CA VAL A 53 2.24 5.53 1.23
C VAL A 53 3.48 4.63 1.07
N ALA A 54 3.77 3.85 2.10
CA ALA A 54 4.88 2.90 2.09
C ALA A 54 4.37 1.50 1.71
N ILE A 55 5.05 0.85 0.76
CA ILE A 55 4.69 -0.51 0.31
C ILE A 55 5.86 -1.45 0.54
N GLU A 56 5.62 -2.56 1.26
CA GLU A 56 6.65 -3.55 1.49
C GLU A 56 7.10 -4.21 0.18
N ARG A 57 8.42 -4.28 -0.02
CA ARG A 57 8.99 -5.03 -1.14
C ARG A 57 8.86 -6.53 -0.88
N VAL A 58 7.97 -7.17 -1.62
CA VAL A 58 7.77 -8.62 -1.54
C VAL A 58 8.75 -9.34 -2.48
N LEU A 59 9.55 -10.25 -1.95
CA LEU A 59 10.46 -11.11 -2.72
C LEU A 59 9.82 -12.48 -2.97
N PHE A 60 9.69 -12.88 -4.23
CA PHE A 60 9.10 -14.17 -4.60
C PHE A 60 10.15 -15.10 -5.22
N GLN A 61 10.38 -16.27 -4.60
CA GLN A 61 11.37 -17.24 -5.10
C GLN A 61 10.76 -18.45 -5.83
N ARG A 62 9.51 -18.84 -5.53
CA ARG A 62 8.92 -20.09 -6.05
C ARG A 62 7.48 -19.98 -6.59
N ASN A 63 6.69 -19.03 -6.11
CA ASN A 63 5.24 -18.98 -6.39
C ASN A 63 4.86 -17.83 -7.32
N VAL A 64 5.10 -18.00 -8.61
CA VAL A 64 4.83 -16.97 -9.64
C VAL A 64 3.37 -16.53 -9.66
N LYS A 65 2.41 -17.45 -9.48
CA LYS A 65 0.97 -17.13 -9.49
C LYS A 65 0.60 -16.14 -8.37
N THR A 66 1.10 -16.35 -7.16
CA THR A 66 0.90 -15.42 -6.04
C THR A 66 1.62 -14.10 -6.29
N ALA A 67 2.84 -14.16 -6.81
CA ALA A 67 3.62 -12.96 -7.15
C ALA A 67 2.84 -12.02 -8.07
N VAL A 68 2.28 -12.54 -9.16
CA VAL A 68 1.49 -11.76 -10.12
C VAL A 68 0.29 -11.10 -9.44
N SER A 69 -0.47 -11.85 -8.64
CA SER A 69 -1.65 -11.31 -7.95
C SER A 69 -1.31 -10.19 -6.95
N VAL A 70 -0.20 -10.33 -6.22
CA VAL A 70 0.26 -9.30 -5.27
C VAL A 70 0.77 -8.08 -6.03
N SER A 71 1.54 -8.26 -7.11
CA SER A 71 2.03 -7.17 -7.94
C SER A 71 0.90 -6.34 -8.57
N GLN A 72 -0.20 -6.98 -8.98
CA GLN A 72 -1.39 -6.26 -9.48
C GLN A 72 -1.99 -5.33 -8.42
N VAL A 73 -2.16 -5.82 -7.19
CA VAL A 73 -2.66 -5.00 -6.07
C VAL A 73 -1.72 -3.85 -5.76
N ILE A 74 -0.40 -4.11 -5.72
CA ILE A 74 0.61 -3.07 -5.51
C ILE A 74 0.48 -1.97 -6.57
N GLY A 75 0.36 -2.34 -7.86
CA GLY A 75 0.18 -1.36 -8.94
C GLY A 75 -1.05 -0.49 -8.75
N VAL A 76 -2.18 -1.06 -8.32
CA VAL A 76 -3.40 -0.31 -7.99
C VAL A 76 -3.14 0.68 -6.84
N ILE A 77 -2.51 0.25 -5.75
CA ILE A 77 -2.23 1.11 -4.60
C ILE A 77 -1.30 2.27 -4.99
N MET A 78 -0.28 2.01 -5.80
CA MET A 78 0.66 3.04 -6.26
C MET A 78 -0.04 4.14 -7.08
N VAL A 79 -0.94 3.74 -7.98
CA VAL A 79 -1.69 4.71 -8.80
C VAL A 79 -2.65 5.51 -7.93
N GLU A 80 -3.41 4.86 -7.03
CA GLU A 80 -4.33 5.56 -6.14
C GLU A 80 -3.62 6.53 -5.18
N ALA A 81 -2.40 6.20 -4.75
CA ALA A 81 -1.57 7.10 -3.95
C ALA A 81 -1.17 8.36 -4.74
N LEU A 82 -0.72 8.20 -5.99
CA LEU A 82 -0.33 9.34 -6.84
C LEU A 82 -1.53 10.19 -7.27
N ASP A 83 -2.69 9.57 -7.53
CA ASP A 83 -3.96 10.28 -7.80
C ASP A 83 -4.38 11.20 -6.64
N ALA A 84 -3.92 10.91 -5.42
CA ALA A 84 -4.18 11.67 -4.21
C ALA A 84 -3.00 12.54 -3.75
N ASP A 85 -2.01 12.77 -4.62
CA ASP A 85 -0.80 13.55 -4.33
C ASP A 85 0.06 13.00 -3.17
N CYS A 86 -0.01 11.69 -2.89
CA CYS A 86 0.85 11.03 -1.90
C CYS A 86 2.18 10.57 -2.51
N GLU A 87 3.28 10.72 -1.77
CA GLU A 87 4.56 10.08 -2.12
C GLU A 87 4.48 8.57 -1.91
N VAL A 88 5.01 7.78 -2.85
CA VAL A 88 5.12 6.32 -2.73
C VAL A 88 6.57 5.93 -2.43
N VAL A 89 6.79 5.14 -1.36
CA VAL A 89 8.12 4.71 -0.89
C VAL A 89 8.28 3.21 -0.69
#